data_AF-A4BTA9-F1
#
_entry.id   AF-A4BTA9-F1
#
_cell.length_a   1.000
_cell.length_b   1.000
_cell.length_c   1.000
_cell.angle_alpha   90.00
_cell.angle_beta   90.00
_cell.angle_gamma   90.00
#
_symmetry.space_group_name_H-M   'P 1'
#
loop_
_entity.id
_entity.type
_entity.pdbx_description
1 polymer ?
#
loop_
_entity_poly.entity_id
_entity_poly.type
_entity_poly.pdbx_seq_one_letter_code
_entity_poly.pdbx_strand_id
1 'polypeptide(L)'
;MFIRRTQTRSTATGESYVTYRLVRSEQRAGKVRQRTLLNLGRHFPVAQAHWSALCARIEQRLSGQAALFDEEGKGLPLAVERQAERIAARLLAEQGGTPAPADAGGVPGGGGDVQSVDVDSLSLVRPRSVGVEQLALWALRQAGLEEQLQALGLTGPQRAAALGLIVARMAAPGSERATYQWLARRSGLGELLEVDFEAMSPMQLYRTSDILLRHRAALEGHLFARVSDLFALAPTITLYDLTNTYFEGEAPVNPAARHGHSKERRSDCPLLTLALVLDAAALCAARGSSLAMRPRADPPGDAHRPRGARRRACGHGPRGGHRGQPRLAGRAGLPLSGGQPRAPPRGRF
;
A
#
# COMPACT_ATOMS: atom_id res chain seq x y z
N MET A 1 15.12 27.42 17.45
CA MET A 1 15.38 26.84 16.10
C MET A 1 14.71 27.71 15.05
N PHE A 2 15.10 27.64 13.78
CA PHE A 2 14.38 28.31 12.68
C PHE A 2 14.50 27.56 11.35
N ILE A 3 13.53 27.76 10.46
CA ILE A 3 13.57 27.25 9.08
C ILE A 3 14.22 28.28 8.18
N ARG A 4 15.22 27.82 7.41
CA ARG A 4 15.91 28.63 6.41
C ARG A 4 15.50 28.18 5.01
N ARG A 5 15.07 29.15 4.21
CA ARG A 5 14.92 29.00 2.76
C ARG A 5 16.26 29.29 2.08
N THR A 6 16.73 28.38 1.25
CA THR A 6 17.99 28.54 0.52
C THR A 6 17.75 28.29 -0.97
N GLN A 7 18.17 29.23 -1.81
CA GLN A 7 18.20 29.02 -3.26
C GLN A 7 19.43 28.18 -3.60
N THR A 8 19.23 27.12 -4.37
CA THR A 8 20.28 26.20 -4.80
C THR A 8 20.21 26.08 -6.32
N ARG A 9 21.37 26.02 -6.98
CA ARG A 9 21.45 25.83 -8.43
C ARG A 9 21.84 24.39 -8.73
N SER A 10 21.09 23.72 -9.60
CA SER A 10 21.44 22.41 -10.13
C SER A 10 22.66 22.55 -11.03
N THR A 11 23.74 21.81 -10.75
CA THR A 11 24.92 21.78 -11.63
C THR A 11 24.66 21.01 -12.92
N ALA A 12 23.70 20.08 -12.93
CA ALA A 12 23.36 19.26 -14.09
C ALA A 12 22.39 19.94 -15.06
N THR A 13 21.45 20.74 -14.56
CA THR A 13 20.39 21.37 -15.39
C THR A 13 20.47 22.89 -15.43
N GLY A 14 21.34 23.51 -14.62
CA GLY A 14 21.46 24.97 -14.51
C GLY A 14 20.29 25.67 -13.82
N GLU A 15 19.19 24.95 -13.56
CA GLU A 15 17.96 25.47 -12.95
C GLU A 15 18.15 25.82 -11.47
N SER A 16 17.55 26.94 -11.07
CA SER A 16 17.49 27.34 -9.67
C SER A 16 16.26 26.74 -8.99
N TYR A 17 16.47 26.11 -7.84
CA TYR A 17 15.40 25.54 -7.02
C TYR A 17 15.55 25.98 -5.56
N VAL A 18 14.45 25.93 -4.83
CA VAL A 18 14.42 26.31 -3.42
C VAL A 18 14.51 25.05 -2.57
N THR A 19 15.35 25.08 -1.55
CA THR A 19 15.41 24.07 -0.49
C THR A 19 15.16 24.67 0.88
N TYR A 20 14.65 23.85 1.79
CA TYR A 20 14.38 24.24 3.17
C TYR A 20 15.28 23.44 4.12
N ARG A 21 15.80 24.10 5.14
CA ARG A 21 16.66 23.50 6.17
C ARG A 21 16.20 23.93 7.55
N LEU A 22 16.16 22.99 8.50
CA LEU A 22 16.00 23.31 9.91
C LEU A 22 17.37 23.63 10.50
N VAL A 23 17.50 24.78 11.15
CA VAL A 23 18.76 25.29 11.69
C VAL A 23 18.61 25.63 13.17
N ARG A 24 19.64 25.33 13.95
CA ARG A 24 19.82 25.81 15.32
C ARG A 24 20.98 26.81 15.37
N SER A 25 20.79 27.90 16.10
CA SER A 25 21.85 28.82 16.48
C SER A 25 22.42 28.36 17.82
N GLU A 26 23.73 28.20 17.89
CA GLU A 26 24.45 27.77 19.10
C GLU A 26 25.57 28.79 19.38
N GLN A 27 25.75 29.18 20.64
CA GLN A 27 26.92 29.97 21.03
C GLN A 27 28.08 29.02 21.32
N ARG A 28 29.18 29.18 20.59
CA ARG A 28 30.41 28.39 20.82
C ARG A 28 31.59 29.33 20.88
N ALA A 29 32.30 29.32 22.02
CA ALA A 29 33.46 30.18 22.28
C ALA A 29 33.17 31.68 22.02
N GLY A 30 32.07 32.20 22.56
CA GLY A 30 31.70 33.63 22.45
C GLY A 30 31.22 34.09 21.07
N LYS A 31 31.10 33.19 20.08
CA LYS A 31 30.56 33.49 18.74
C LYS A 31 29.30 32.69 18.47
N VAL A 32 28.28 33.32 17.90
CA VAL A 32 27.07 32.64 17.42
C VAL A 32 27.40 31.88 16.16
N ARG A 33 27.28 30.55 16.19
CA ARG A 33 27.40 29.67 15.03
C ARG A 33 26.05 29.06 14.71
N GLN A 34 25.80 28.82 13.43
CA GLN A 34 24.58 28.18 12.96
C GLN A 34 24.89 26.76 12.52
N ARG A 35 24.14 25.79 13.04
CA ARG A 35 24.24 24.37 12.68
C ARG A 35 22.95 23.94 11.97
N THR A 36 23.09 23.33 10.80
CA THR A 36 21.96 22.67 10.14
C THR A 36 21.64 21.38 10.89
N LEU A 37 20.40 21.24 11.36
CA LEU A 37 19.94 20.04 12.04
C LEU A 37 19.37 19.02 11.06
N LEU A 38 18.52 19.46 10.13
CA LEU A 38 17.86 18.57 9.18
C LEU A 38 17.63 19.26 7.84
N ASN A 39 17.86 18.52 6.74
CA ASN A 39 17.47 18.95 5.40
C ASN A 39 15.99 18.60 5.16
N LEU A 40 15.14 19.61 5.01
CA LEU A 40 13.70 19.44 4.77
C LEU A 40 13.36 19.28 3.28
N GLY A 41 14.36 19.45 2.40
CA GLY A 41 14.25 19.20 0.97
C GLY A 41 13.58 20.34 0.20
N ARG A 42 13.20 20.04 -1.06
CA ARG A 42 12.58 21.00 -1.99
C ARG A 42 11.06 21.13 -1.81
N HIS A 43 10.41 20.08 -1.33
CA HIS A 43 8.96 20.02 -1.13
C HIS A 43 8.66 20.06 0.36
N PHE A 44 8.70 21.26 0.93
CA PHE A 44 8.32 21.46 2.32
C PHE A 44 6.87 21.98 2.39
N PRO A 45 5.93 21.20 2.98
CA PRO A 45 4.49 21.47 2.84
C PRO A 45 3.96 22.54 3.81
N VAL A 46 4.77 23.06 4.72
CA VAL A 46 4.32 24.00 5.77
C VAL A 46 4.49 25.44 5.30
N ALA A 47 3.37 26.18 5.29
CA ALA A 47 3.35 27.59 4.95
C ALA A 47 4.24 28.42 5.89
N GLN A 48 4.86 29.48 5.34
CA GLN A 48 5.82 30.32 6.08
C GLN A 48 5.24 30.92 7.37
N ALA A 49 3.96 31.25 7.38
CA ALA A 49 3.25 31.76 8.55
C ALA A 49 3.30 30.81 9.76
N HIS A 50 3.49 29.51 9.54
CA HIS A 50 3.54 28.50 10.60
C HIS A 50 4.97 28.07 10.99
N TRP A 51 6.02 28.65 10.41
CA TRP A 51 7.39 28.19 10.66
C TRP A 51 7.85 28.42 12.10
N SER A 52 7.53 29.57 12.70
CA SER A 52 7.86 29.87 14.10
C SER A 52 7.15 28.89 15.04
N ALA A 53 5.84 28.71 14.85
CA ALA A 53 5.01 27.78 15.63
C ALA A 53 5.50 26.34 15.49
N LEU A 54 5.86 25.90 14.27
CA LEU A 54 6.46 24.60 14.03
C LEU A 54 7.80 24.42 14.77
N CYS A 55 8.70 25.40 14.71
CA CYS A 55 9.99 25.32 15.39
C CYS A 55 9.83 25.25 16.92
N ALA A 56 8.94 26.06 17.50
CA ALA A 56 8.61 26.00 18.92
C ALA A 56 8.07 24.62 19.30
N ARG A 57 7.16 24.07 18.48
CA ARG A 57 6.57 22.74 18.70
C ARG A 57 7.60 21.61 18.59
N ILE A 58 8.59 21.72 17.71
CA ILE A 58 9.70 20.76 17.61
C ILE A 58 10.56 20.81 18.87
N GLU A 59 10.95 22.00 19.34
CA GLU A 59 11.76 22.17 20.57
C GLU A 59 11.04 21.64 21.80
N GLN A 60 9.73 21.87 21.87
CA GLN A 60 8.90 21.34 22.92
C GLN A 60 8.91 19.80 22.94
N ARG A 61 8.74 19.14 21.79
CA ARG A 61 8.80 17.67 21.70
C ARG A 61 10.17 17.11 22.04
N LEU A 62 11.25 17.81 21.66
CA LEU A 62 12.62 17.39 21.96
C LEU A 62 13.01 17.58 23.42
N SER A 63 12.40 18.54 24.13
CA SER A 63 12.66 18.79 25.55
C SER A 63 11.83 17.91 26.50
N GLY A 64 10.89 17.13 25.98
CA GLY A 64 9.98 16.31 26.79
C GLY A 64 8.97 17.13 27.60
N GLN A 65 8.89 18.45 27.39
CA GLN A 65 7.96 19.32 28.11
C GLN A 65 6.55 19.25 27.51
N ALA A 66 5.57 18.81 28.31
CA ALA A 66 4.16 18.94 27.95
C ALA A 66 3.77 20.42 27.79
N ALA A 67 2.85 20.73 26.87
CA ALA A 67 2.38 22.10 26.73
C ALA A 67 1.55 22.42 27.97
N LEU A 68 1.99 23.40 28.75
CA LEU A 68 1.17 23.96 29.84
C LEU A 68 -0.07 24.69 29.29
N PHE A 69 -0.02 25.11 28.02
CA PHE A 69 -1.13 25.77 27.32
C PHE A 69 -1.20 25.26 25.89
N ASP A 70 -2.15 24.38 25.60
CA ASP A 70 -2.79 24.42 24.28
C ASP A 70 -3.62 25.71 24.33
N GLU A 71 -3.17 26.79 23.69
CA GLU A 71 -3.93 28.03 23.71
C GLU A 71 -5.35 27.80 23.16
N GLU A 72 -6.30 27.71 24.09
CA GLU A 72 -7.73 27.98 23.95
C GLU A 72 -8.32 27.56 22.59
N GLY A 73 -8.39 26.25 22.35
CA GLY A 73 -9.22 25.68 21.29
C GLY A 73 -8.81 26.01 19.84
N LYS A 74 -7.67 26.68 19.62
CA LYS A 74 -7.06 26.89 18.30
C LYS A 74 -5.72 26.16 18.21
N GLY A 75 -5.77 24.83 18.29
CA GLY A 75 -4.59 23.99 18.05
C GLY A 75 -3.95 24.30 16.70
N LEU A 76 -2.62 24.09 16.59
CA LEU A 76 -1.94 24.19 15.30
C LEU A 76 -2.66 23.31 14.26
N PRO A 77 -2.70 23.72 12.98
CA PRO A 77 -3.27 22.87 11.95
C PRO A 77 -2.65 21.48 12.00
N LEU A 78 -3.48 20.43 11.89
CA LEU A 78 -3.05 19.03 12.03
C LEU A 78 -1.85 18.66 11.13
N ALA A 79 -1.72 19.30 9.98
CA ALA A 79 -0.57 19.13 9.09
C ALA A 79 0.74 19.63 9.71
N VAL A 80 0.70 20.74 10.46
CA VAL A 80 1.86 21.31 11.15
C VAL A 80 2.25 20.47 12.36
N GLU A 81 1.28 20.01 13.16
CA GLU A 81 1.52 19.06 14.26
C GLU A 81 2.19 17.78 13.77
N ARG A 82 1.66 17.17 12.71
CA ARG A 82 2.25 15.97 12.09
C ARG A 82 3.67 16.24 11.60
N GLN A 83 3.92 17.41 11.02
CA GLN A 83 5.26 17.76 10.56
C GLN A 83 6.22 17.98 11.73
N ALA A 84 5.76 18.57 12.84
CA ALA A 84 6.53 18.75 14.06
C ALA A 84 6.94 17.41 14.65
N GLU A 85 5.98 16.49 14.79
CA GLU A 85 6.20 15.12 15.24
C GLU A 85 7.19 14.38 14.33
N ARG A 86 7.03 14.49 13.01
CA ARG A 86 7.93 13.86 12.03
C ARG A 86 9.37 14.37 12.15
N ILE A 87 9.55 15.68 12.25
CA ILE A 87 10.88 16.27 12.35
C ILE A 87 11.52 15.91 13.70
N ALA A 88 10.77 15.98 14.80
CA ALA A 88 11.27 15.61 16.11
C ALA A 88 11.72 14.14 16.15
N ALA A 89 10.90 13.22 15.62
CA ALA A 89 11.25 11.79 15.55
C ALA A 89 12.53 11.53 14.75
N ARG A 90 12.73 12.23 13.62
CA ARG A 90 13.97 12.12 12.83
C ARG A 90 15.19 12.60 13.60
N LEU A 91 15.06 13.73 14.31
CA LEU A 91 16.16 14.27 15.11
C LEU A 91 16.50 13.35 16.29
N LEU A 92 15.49 12.73 16.92
CA LEU A 92 15.69 11.74 17.99
C LEU A 92 16.37 10.47 17.44
N ALA A 93 15.96 9.98 16.27
CA ALA A 93 16.58 8.83 15.63
C ALA A 93 18.05 9.08 15.26
N GLU A 94 18.39 10.27 14.75
CA GLU A 94 19.79 10.66 14.48
C GLU A 94 20.62 10.83 15.76
N GLN A 95 20.02 11.21 16.88
CA GLN A 95 20.69 11.37 18.18
C GLN A 95 20.89 10.04 18.91
N GLY A 96 19.96 9.08 18.73
CA GLY A 96 19.95 7.81 19.46
C GLY A 96 21.13 6.89 19.15
N GLY A 97 21.84 7.11 18.04
CA GLY A 97 22.96 6.28 17.60
C GLY A 97 22.53 4.85 17.26
N THR A 98 23.03 4.31 16.14
CA THR A 98 23.01 2.86 15.96
C THR A 98 24.07 2.30 16.91
N PRO A 99 23.75 1.47 17.92
CA PRO A 99 24.79 0.73 18.60
C PRO A 99 25.55 -0.07 17.54
N ALA A 100 26.87 0.05 17.51
CA ALA A 100 27.69 -0.73 16.60
C ALA A 100 27.30 -2.22 16.72
N PRO A 101 27.24 -2.98 15.62
CA PRO A 101 26.92 -4.39 15.69
C PRO A 101 27.89 -5.03 16.68
N ALA A 102 27.36 -5.55 17.78
CA ALA A 102 28.15 -6.32 18.72
C ALA A 102 28.68 -7.54 17.95
N ASP A 103 29.99 -7.63 17.79
CA ASP A 103 30.64 -8.79 17.18
C ASP A 103 30.11 -10.07 17.85
N ALA A 104 29.60 -10.99 17.03
CA ALA A 104 28.87 -12.20 17.43
C ALA A 104 29.75 -13.27 18.12
N GLY A 105 30.79 -12.88 18.86
CA GLY A 105 31.70 -13.81 19.54
C GLY A 105 32.37 -13.27 20.81
N GLY A 106 32.12 -12.03 21.22
CA GLY A 106 32.64 -11.48 22.47
C GLY A 106 31.61 -11.53 23.57
N VAL A 107 31.85 -12.28 24.65
CA VAL A 107 31.18 -12.05 25.92
C VAL A 107 31.38 -10.56 26.27
N PRO A 108 30.33 -9.76 26.53
CA PRO A 108 30.49 -8.35 26.86
C PRO A 108 31.14 -8.23 28.24
N GLY A 109 32.47 -8.35 28.27
CA GLY A 109 33.31 -8.10 29.42
C GLY A 109 33.61 -6.61 29.49
N GLY A 110 32.96 -5.91 30.42
CA GLY A 110 33.30 -4.54 30.79
C GLY A 110 32.10 -3.60 30.81
N GLY A 111 31.42 -3.54 31.96
CA GLY A 111 30.54 -2.45 32.42
C GLY A 111 29.67 -1.79 31.36
N GLY A 112 28.52 -2.40 31.05
CA GLY A 112 27.48 -1.68 30.32
C GLY A 112 27.05 -0.43 31.08
N ASP A 113 26.80 0.66 30.37
CA ASP A 113 26.13 1.87 30.91
C ASP A 113 24.67 1.50 31.20
N VAL A 114 24.45 0.85 32.35
CA VAL A 114 23.13 0.47 32.82
C VAL A 114 22.55 1.66 33.56
N GLN A 115 21.53 2.27 32.96
CA GLN A 115 20.78 3.36 33.58
C GLN A 115 19.41 2.87 34.04
N SER A 116 19.01 3.28 35.24
CA SER A 116 17.65 3.05 35.73
C SER A 116 16.73 4.10 35.13
N VAL A 117 15.68 3.64 34.45
CA VAL A 117 14.67 4.50 33.83
C VAL A 117 13.32 4.19 34.45
N ASP A 118 12.57 5.24 34.80
CA ASP A 118 11.18 5.11 35.20
C ASP A 118 10.33 4.78 33.96
N VAL A 119 9.80 3.56 33.91
CA VAL A 119 9.01 3.07 32.76
C VAL A 119 7.72 3.87 32.59
N ASP A 120 7.13 4.37 33.68
CA ASP A 120 5.89 5.16 33.64
C ASP A 120 6.14 6.57 33.10
N SER A 121 7.39 7.03 33.10
CA SER A 121 7.79 8.31 32.51
C SER A 121 8.02 8.25 30.99
N LEU A 122 8.03 7.05 30.38
CA LEU A 122 8.37 6.88 28.97
C LEU A 122 7.25 7.38 28.05
N SER A 123 7.61 8.26 27.12
CA SER A 123 6.72 8.70 26.04
C SER A 123 7.15 8.11 24.70
N LEU A 124 6.22 7.49 23.98
CA LEU A 124 6.48 6.95 22.65
C LEU A 124 6.30 8.04 21.59
N VAL A 125 7.33 8.24 20.76
CA VAL A 125 7.28 9.12 19.60
C VAL A 125 7.18 8.28 18.34
N ARG A 126 6.06 8.39 17.60
CA ARG A 126 5.78 7.61 16.37
C ARG A 126 6.00 6.09 16.52
N PRO A 127 5.30 5.39 17.43
CA PRO A 127 5.45 3.94 17.59
C PRO A 127 5.16 3.20 16.28
N ARG A 128 6.00 2.21 15.96
CA ARG A 128 5.92 1.39 14.73
C ARG A 128 5.92 -0.10 15.03
N SER A 129 5.20 -0.89 14.22
CA SER A 129 5.30 -2.35 14.21
C SER A 129 6.52 -2.82 13.41
N VAL A 130 7.23 -3.81 13.93
CA VAL A 130 8.39 -4.43 13.25
C VAL A 130 8.23 -5.95 13.12
N GLY A 131 7.24 -6.56 13.77
CA GLY A 131 7.10 -8.02 13.85
C GLY A 131 6.86 -8.70 12.50
N VAL A 132 5.69 -8.45 11.90
CA VAL A 132 5.34 -9.07 10.60
C VAL A 132 6.24 -8.50 9.49
N GLU A 133 6.63 -7.23 9.59
CA GLU A 133 7.53 -6.57 8.67
C GLU A 133 8.88 -7.28 8.55
N GLN A 134 9.53 -7.56 9.69
CA GLN A 134 10.83 -8.21 9.73
C GLN A 134 10.74 -9.64 9.21
N LEU A 135 9.72 -10.39 9.64
CA LEU A 135 9.53 -11.77 9.19
C LEU A 135 9.25 -11.83 7.68
N ALA A 136 8.41 -10.93 7.17
CA ALA A 136 8.12 -10.83 5.75
C ALA A 136 9.37 -10.47 4.96
N LEU A 137 10.16 -9.47 5.38
CA LEU A 137 11.42 -9.15 4.72
C LEU A 137 12.40 -10.32 4.73
N TRP A 138 12.54 -11.02 5.85
CA TRP A 138 13.36 -12.22 5.91
C TRP A 138 12.90 -13.26 4.88
N ALA A 139 11.60 -13.53 4.78
CA ALA A 139 11.05 -14.48 3.81
C ALA A 139 11.27 -14.03 2.36
N LEU A 140 11.12 -12.73 2.06
CA LEU A 140 11.36 -12.19 0.72
C LEU A 140 12.84 -12.27 0.32
N ARG A 141 13.76 -12.14 1.28
CA ARG A 141 15.20 -12.38 1.07
C ARG A 141 15.52 -13.84 0.83
N GLN A 142 14.91 -14.77 1.58
CA GLN A 142 15.05 -16.21 1.29
C GLN A 142 14.57 -16.55 -0.12
N ALA A 143 13.47 -15.91 -0.54
CA ALA A 143 12.92 -16.03 -1.88
C ALA A 143 13.75 -15.30 -2.98
N GLY A 144 14.83 -14.59 -2.62
CA GLY A 144 15.67 -13.85 -3.57
C GLY A 144 14.89 -12.79 -4.36
N LEU A 145 13.81 -12.24 -3.79
CA LEU A 145 12.91 -11.36 -4.52
C LEU A 145 13.54 -9.98 -4.74
N GLU A 146 14.33 -9.48 -3.78
CA GLU A 146 14.97 -8.16 -3.89
C GLU A 146 15.92 -8.12 -5.09
N GLU A 147 16.73 -9.16 -5.25
CA GLU A 147 17.67 -9.36 -6.35
C GLU A 147 16.94 -9.52 -7.67
N GLN A 148 15.84 -10.28 -7.68
CA GLN A 148 15.04 -10.47 -8.88
C GLN A 148 14.38 -9.17 -9.35
N LEU A 149 13.85 -8.35 -8.43
CA LEU A 149 13.31 -7.04 -8.77
C LEU A 149 14.41 -6.11 -9.32
N GLN A 150 15.62 -6.19 -8.78
CA GLN A 150 16.77 -5.46 -9.33
C GLN A 150 17.17 -5.95 -10.73
N ALA A 151 17.22 -7.26 -10.96
CA ALA A 151 17.54 -7.87 -12.25
C ALA A 151 16.52 -7.51 -13.34
N LEU A 152 15.25 -7.34 -12.95
CA LEU A 152 14.17 -6.86 -13.83
C LEU A 152 14.24 -5.34 -14.10
N GLY A 153 15.22 -4.64 -13.53
CA GLY A 153 15.48 -3.22 -13.81
C GLY A 153 14.68 -2.24 -12.96
N LEU A 154 14.05 -2.68 -11.86
CA LEU A 154 13.33 -1.75 -10.97
C LEU A 154 14.33 -0.86 -10.21
N THR A 155 14.07 0.44 -10.24
CA THR A 155 14.81 1.46 -9.47
C THR A 155 14.60 1.28 -7.96
N GLY A 156 15.49 1.86 -7.14
CA GLY A 156 15.37 1.81 -5.67
C GLY A 156 13.97 2.14 -5.13
N PRO A 157 13.36 3.28 -5.51
CA PRO A 157 12.00 3.62 -5.09
C PRO A 157 10.92 2.62 -5.56
N GLN A 158 11.08 2.04 -6.76
CA GLN A 158 10.16 1.01 -7.26
C GLN A 158 10.32 -0.30 -6.48
N ARG A 159 11.55 -0.72 -6.17
CA ARG A 159 11.79 -1.91 -5.34
C ARG A 159 11.23 -1.73 -3.94
N ALA A 160 11.47 -0.59 -3.30
CA ALA A 160 10.91 -0.29 -1.99
C ALA A 160 9.37 -0.27 -2.01
N ALA A 161 8.76 0.31 -3.05
CA ALA A 161 7.32 0.28 -3.24
C ALA A 161 6.79 -1.15 -3.44
N ALA A 162 7.50 -2.00 -4.19
CA ALA A 162 7.12 -3.39 -4.43
C ALA A 162 7.16 -4.21 -3.14
N LEU A 163 8.26 -4.12 -2.38
CA LEU A 163 8.38 -4.76 -1.08
C LEU A 163 7.30 -4.24 -0.11
N GLY A 164 7.09 -2.91 -0.07
CA GLY A 164 6.04 -2.30 0.75
C GLY A 164 4.64 -2.82 0.41
N LEU A 165 4.32 -3.00 -0.88
CA LEU A 165 3.05 -3.59 -1.31
C LEU A 165 2.90 -5.04 -0.84
N ILE A 166 3.93 -5.87 -1.05
CA ILE A 166 3.88 -7.30 -0.71
C ILE A 166 3.78 -7.49 0.81
N VAL A 167 4.63 -6.82 1.58
CA VAL A 167 4.63 -6.90 3.04
C VAL A 167 3.29 -6.38 3.60
N ALA A 168 2.75 -5.29 3.06
CA ALA A 168 1.44 -4.79 3.48
C ALA A 168 0.31 -5.80 3.21
N ARG A 169 0.37 -6.58 2.12
CA ARG A 169 -0.61 -7.65 1.87
C ARG A 169 -0.53 -8.77 2.91
N MET A 170 0.64 -8.99 3.51
CA MET A 170 0.83 -9.96 4.61
C MET A 170 0.40 -9.41 5.97
N ALA A 171 0.71 -8.14 6.26
CA ALA A 171 0.53 -7.55 7.58
C ALA A 171 -0.79 -6.79 7.79
N ALA A 172 -1.24 -6.04 6.78
CA ALA A 172 -2.39 -5.15 6.86
C ALA A 172 -3.06 -4.99 5.47
N PRO A 173 -3.68 -6.06 4.94
CA PRO A 173 -4.21 -6.07 3.58
C PRO A 173 -5.28 -4.99 3.38
N GLY A 174 -5.14 -4.23 2.30
CA GLY A 174 -6.06 -3.14 1.96
C GLY A 174 -5.79 -2.59 0.56
N SER A 175 -6.42 -1.47 0.23
CA SER A 175 -6.12 -0.73 -1.01
C SER A 175 -4.72 -0.11 -0.97
N GLU A 176 -4.15 0.26 -2.12
CA GLU A 176 -2.84 0.91 -2.20
C GLU A 176 -2.81 2.21 -1.39
N ARG A 177 -3.94 2.92 -1.30
CA ARG A 177 -4.10 4.08 -0.41
C ARG A 177 -4.01 3.68 1.07
N ALA A 178 -4.66 2.59 1.48
CA ALA A 178 -4.56 2.08 2.85
C ALA A 178 -3.12 1.59 3.15
N THR A 179 -2.50 0.89 2.21
CA THR A 179 -1.09 0.46 2.27
C THR A 179 -0.16 1.65 2.46
N TYR A 180 -0.32 2.72 1.67
CA TYR A 180 0.48 3.94 1.85
C TYR A 180 0.32 4.51 3.27
N GLN A 181 -0.90 4.59 3.79
CA GLN A 181 -1.14 5.10 5.13
C GLN A 181 -0.52 4.20 6.20
N TRP A 182 -0.58 2.88 6.03
CA TRP A 182 0.02 1.91 6.92
C TRP A 182 1.56 2.01 6.93
N LEU A 183 2.19 2.01 5.75
CA LEU A 183 3.64 2.21 5.59
C LEU A 183 4.09 3.54 6.21
N ALA A 184 3.35 4.61 5.94
CA ALA A 184 3.71 5.94 6.41
C ALA A 184 3.49 6.15 7.91
N ARG A 185 2.61 5.39 8.58
CA ARG A 185 2.18 5.72 9.97
C ARG A 185 2.31 4.62 11.00
N ARG A 186 2.23 3.35 10.60
CA ARG A 186 2.13 2.21 11.52
C ARG A 186 3.28 1.23 11.37
N SER A 187 3.70 1.00 10.13
CA SER A 187 4.76 0.05 9.84
C SER A 187 6.14 0.63 10.09
N GLY A 188 7.02 -0.20 10.63
CA GLY A 188 8.46 0.01 10.78
C GLY A 188 9.27 -0.48 9.58
N LEU A 189 8.59 -0.86 8.49
CA LEU A 189 9.24 -1.37 7.27
C LEU A 189 10.15 -0.31 6.62
N GLY A 190 9.82 0.97 6.76
CA GLY A 190 10.64 2.05 6.23
C GLY A 190 12.01 2.10 6.90
N GLU A 191 12.05 1.90 8.21
CA GLU A 191 13.26 1.84 9.01
C GLU A 191 14.10 0.60 8.64
N LEU A 192 13.47 -0.57 8.44
CA LEU A 192 14.16 -1.79 8.02
C LEU A 192 14.76 -1.72 6.60
N LEU A 193 14.13 -0.96 5.71
CA LEU A 193 14.58 -0.76 4.33
C LEU A 193 15.41 0.51 4.12
N GLU A 194 15.58 1.33 5.17
CA GLU A 194 16.17 2.66 5.09
C GLU A 194 15.47 3.59 4.07
N VAL A 195 14.13 3.48 3.98
CA VAL A 195 13.29 4.23 3.04
C VAL A 195 12.22 5.03 3.77
N ASP A 196 12.16 6.32 3.46
CA ASP A 196 11.09 7.20 3.90
C ASP A 196 9.85 7.07 2.99
N PHE A 197 8.98 6.12 3.29
CA PHE A 197 7.71 5.93 2.58
C PHE A 197 6.80 7.16 2.64
N GLU A 198 6.91 8.00 3.68
CA GLU A 198 6.10 9.22 3.81
C GLU A 198 6.60 10.33 2.86
N ALA A 199 7.86 10.31 2.45
CA ALA A 199 8.39 11.17 1.37
C ALA A 199 8.08 10.63 -0.04
N MET A 200 7.73 9.35 -0.17
CA MET A 200 7.36 8.74 -1.43
C MET A 200 5.98 9.25 -1.89
N SER A 201 5.84 9.50 -3.19
CA SER A 201 4.52 9.79 -3.78
C SER A 201 3.61 8.56 -3.67
N PRO A 202 2.36 8.67 -3.18
CA PRO A 202 1.42 7.54 -3.16
C PRO A 202 1.22 6.90 -4.55
N MET A 203 1.34 7.70 -5.61
CA MET A 203 1.24 7.24 -6.99
C MET A 203 2.33 6.23 -7.37
N GLN A 204 3.46 6.23 -6.65
CA GLN A 204 4.52 5.26 -6.85
C GLN A 204 4.03 3.84 -6.58
N LEU A 205 3.15 3.62 -5.59
CA LEU A 205 2.61 2.29 -5.29
C LEU A 205 1.74 1.76 -6.43
N TYR A 206 0.86 2.61 -6.98
CA TYR A 206 0.02 2.25 -8.13
C TYR A 206 0.86 1.91 -9.36
N ARG A 207 1.79 2.79 -9.74
CA ARG A 207 2.70 2.55 -10.87
C ARG A 207 3.56 1.31 -10.69
N THR A 208 3.98 1.03 -9.46
CA THR A 208 4.78 -0.17 -9.17
C THR A 208 3.96 -1.44 -9.32
N SER A 209 2.67 -1.41 -8.99
CA SER A 209 1.76 -2.55 -9.23
C SER A 209 1.67 -2.89 -10.72
N ASP A 210 1.58 -1.88 -11.60
CA ASP A 210 1.61 -2.09 -13.05
C ASP A 210 2.95 -2.70 -13.52
N ILE A 211 4.07 -2.27 -12.92
CA ILE A 211 5.40 -2.84 -13.21
C ILE A 211 5.46 -4.31 -12.82
N LEU A 212 4.98 -4.66 -11.62
CA LEU A 212 4.93 -6.05 -11.16
C LEU A 212 4.07 -6.92 -12.09
N LEU A 213 2.94 -6.40 -12.55
CA LEU A 213 2.07 -7.11 -13.48
C LEU A 213 2.75 -7.35 -14.85
N ARG A 214 3.53 -6.38 -15.36
CA ARG A 214 4.29 -6.55 -16.61
C ARG A 214 5.35 -7.64 -16.51
N HIS A 215 5.96 -7.83 -15.34
CA HIS A 215 6.97 -8.87 -15.11
C HIS A 215 6.39 -10.14 -14.48
N ARG A 216 5.06 -10.31 -14.46
CA ARG A 216 4.36 -11.40 -13.78
C ARG A 216 4.95 -12.78 -14.08
N ALA A 217 5.13 -13.15 -15.35
CA ALA A 217 5.64 -14.47 -15.72
C ALA A 217 7.06 -14.73 -15.17
N ALA A 218 7.94 -13.72 -15.20
CA ALA A 218 9.30 -13.84 -14.68
C ALA A 218 9.32 -13.93 -13.15
N LEU A 219 8.46 -13.19 -12.46
CA LEU A 219 8.32 -13.24 -11.01
C LEU A 219 7.72 -14.57 -10.54
N GLU A 220 6.66 -15.05 -11.19
CA GLU A 220 6.04 -16.35 -10.91
C GLU A 220 7.04 -17.49 -11.10
N GLY A 221 7.79 -17.47 -12.22
CA GLY A 221 8.81 -18.48 -12.49
C GLY A 221 9.94 -18.48 -11.45
N HIS A 222 10.45 -17.31 -11.10
CA HIS A 222 11.49 -17.15 -10.07
C HIS A 222 11.03 -17.66 -8.70
N LEU A 223 9.87 -17.19 -8.24
CA LEU A 223 9.33 -17.58 -6.94
C LEU A 223 9.05 -19.08 -6.90
N PHE A 224 8.46 -19.65 -7.96
CA PHE A 224 8.20 -21.08 -8.04
C PHE A 224 9.49 -21.89 -7.97
N ALA A 225 10.51 -21.53 -8.76
CA ALA A 225 11.79 -22.21 -8.74
C ALA A 225 12.45 -22.12 -7.36
N ARG A 226 12.47 -20.93 -6.75
CA ARG A 226 13.13 -20.72 -5.47
C ARG A 226 12.43 -21.43 -4.32
N VAL A 227 11.10 -21.40 -4.28
CA VAL A 227 10.33 -22.14 -3.28
C VAL A 227 10.50 -23.65 -3.45
N SER A 228 10.52 -24.13 -4.70
CA SER A 228 10.77 -25.55 -4.99
C SER A 228 12.13 -26.00 -4.48
N ASP A 229 13.15 -25.17 -4.64
CA ASP A 229 14.50 -25.39 -4.12
C ASP A 229 14.54 -25.36 -2.58
N LEU A 230 13.98 -24.31 -1.96
CA LEU A 230 13.99 -24.13 -0.49
C LEU A 230 13.29 -25.26 0.27
N PHE A 231 12.21 -25.82 -0.29
CA PHE A 231 11.41 -26.86 0.36
C PHE A 231 11.58 -28.25 -0.28
N ALA A 232 12.50 -28.39 -1.24
CA ALA A 232 12.70 -29.62 -2.01
C ALA A 232 11.38 -30.21 -2.56
N LEU A 233 10.53 -29.34 -3.12
CA LEU A 233 9.21 -29.74 -3.58
C LEU A 233 9.32 -30.68 -4.79
N ALA A 234 8.65 -31.83 -4.70
CA ALA A 234 8.40 -32.70 -5.84
C ALA A 234 7.02 -32.35 -6.42
N PRO A 235 6.94 -31.56 -7.52
CA PRO A 235 5.68 -31.03 -8.03
C PRO A 235 4.76 -32.17 -8.48
N THR A 236 3.84 -32.55 -7.60
CA THR A 236 2.80 -33.55 -7.84
C THR A 236 1.47 -32.82 -7.75
N ILE A 237 0.89 -32.49 -8.90
CA ILE A 237 -0.37 -31.74 -9.00
C ILE A 237 -1.48 -32.60 -8.39
N THR A 238 -2.17 -32.10 -7.37
CA THR A 238 -3.24 -32.88 -6.73
C THR A 238 -4.56 -32.12 -6.66
N LEU A 239 -4.55 -30.78 -6.58
CA LEU A 239 -5.78 -30.01 -6.37
C LEU A 239 -5.81 -28.76 -7.26
N TYR A 240 -6.92 -28.59 -7.97
CA TYR A 240 -7.26 -27.34 -8.64
C TYR A 240 -8.64 -26.87 -8.17
N ASP A 241 -8.76 -25.59 -7.85
CA ASP A 241 -10.05 -24.94 -7.57
C ASP A 241 -10.28 -23.79 -8.56
N LEU A 242 -11.55 -23.60 -8.94
CA LEU A 242 -11.99 -22.53 -9.83
C LEU A 242 -12.94 -21.62 -9.04
N THR A 243 -12.49 -20.39 -8.79
CA THR A 243 -13.32 -19.37 -8.16
C THR A 243 -13.68 -18.29 -9.17
N ASN A 244 -14.92 -17.82 -9.14
CA ASN A 244 -15.39 -16.72 -9.99
C ASN A 244 -15.49 -15.46 -9.13
N THR A 245 -14.90 -14.37 -9.61
CA THR A 245 -15.14 -13.02 -9.10
C THR A 245 -15.77 -12.16 -10.20
N TYR A 246 -16.18 -10.93 -9.89
CA TYR A 246 -16.82 -10.03 -10.84
C TYR A 246 -16.25 -8.61 -10.73
N PHE A 247 -16.37 -7.85 -11.82
CA PHE A 247 -16.06 -6.42 -11.81
C PHE A 247 -17.34 -5.61 -11.62
N GLU A 248 -17.30 -4.58 -10.79
CA GLU A 248 -18.43 -3.63 -10.67
C GLU A 248 -18.54 -2.66 -11.85
N GLY A 249 -17.52 -2.61 -12.72
CA GLY A 249 -17.52 -1.84 -13.97
C GLY A 249 -17.38 -2.74 -15.21
N GLU A 250 -17.36 -2.12 -16.39
CA GLU A 250 -17.41 -2.85 -17.67
C GLU A 250 -16.11 -3.60 -18.03
N ALA A 251 -14.98 -3.21 -17.44
CA ALA A 251 -13.65 -3.78 -17.69
C ALA A 251 -13.32 -4.04 -19.19
N PRO A 252 -13.57 -3.08 -20.12
CA PRO A 252 -13.57 -3.34 -21.57
C PRO A 252 -12.20 -3.72 -22.13
N VAL A 253 -11.12 -3.40 -21.41
CA VAL A 253 -9.73 -3.68 -21.81
C VAL A 253 -9.29 -5.09 -21.40
N ASN A 254 -10.02 -5.76 -20.50
CA ASN A 254 -9.65 -7.10 -20.01
C ASN A 254 -10.39 -8.19 -20.81
N PRO A 255 -9.71 -8.93 -21.71
CA PRO A 255 -10.35 -9.96 -22.53
C PRO A 255 -10.84 -11.18 -21.72
N ALA A 256 -10.39 -11.34 -20.47
CA ALA A 256 -10.84 -12.38 -19.56
C ALA A 256 -12.13 -12.02 -18.83
N ALA A 257 -12.53 -10.73 -18.81
CA ALA A 257 -13.76 -10.27 -18.19
C ALA A 257 -14.95 -10.55 -19.13
N ARG A 258 -15.81 -11.52 -18.77
CA ARG A 258 -16.97 -11.89 -19.59
C ARG A 258 -18.21 -12.15 -18.75
N HIS A 259 -19.37 -11.78 -19.26
CA HIS A 259 -20.64 -12.18 -18.65
C HIS A 259 -20.81 -13.69 -18.73
N GLY A 260 -21.33 -14.29 -17.67
CA GLY A 260 -21.50 -15.72 -17.58
C GLY A 260 -22.34 -16.13 -16.38
N HIS A 261 -22.41 -17.44 -16.15
CA HIS A 261 -23.17 -17.99 -15.05
C HIS A 261 -22.38 -17.92 -13.73
N SER A 262 -22.81 -17.07 -12.81
CA SER A 262 -22.27 -17.00 -11.44
C SER A 262 -23.22 -17.67 -10.44
N LYS A 263 -22.66 -18.33 -9.41
CA LYS A 263 -23.43 -18.87 -8.28
C LYS A 263 -24.21 -17.78 -7.54
N GLU A 264 -23.68 -16.55 -7.56
CA GLU A 264 -24.30 -15.36 -6.96
C GLU A 264 -25.30 -14.66 -7.89
N ARG A 265 -25.56 -15.22 -9.09
CA ARG A 265 -26.49 -14.67 -10.10
C ARG A 265 -26.21 -13.22 -10.51
N ARG A 266 -24.94 -12.79 -10.47
CA ARG A 266 -24.47 -11.50 -11.00
C ARG A 266 -24.35 -11.51 -12.52
N SER A 267 -25.49 -11.55 -13.21
CA SER A 267 -25.55 -11.44 -14.68
C SER A 267 -25.36 -10.01 -15.19
N ASP A 268 -25.38 -9.04 -14.28
CA ASP A 268 -25.20 -7.60 -14.51
C ASP A 268 -23.73 -7.17 -14.61
N CYS A 269 -22.79 -8.06 -14.26
CA CYS A 269 -21.37 -7.76 -14.19
C CYS A 269 -20.54 -8.76 -15.00
N PRO A 270 -19.42 -8.32 -15.62
CA PRO A 270 -18.49 -9.25 -16.23
C PRO A 270 -17.73 -10.01 -15.13
N LEU A 271 -17.62 -11.32 -15.34
CA LEU A 271 -16.97 -12.26 -14.43
C LEU A 271 -15.50 -12.48 -14.82
N LEU A 272 -14.69 -12.81 -13.83
CA LEU A 272 -13.32 -13.30 -13.97
C LEU A 272 -13.19 -14.63 -13.22
N THR A 273 -12.82 -15.69 -13.94
CA THR A 273 -12.50 -16.98 -13.32
C THR A 273 -11.01 -17.02 -12.96
N LEU A 274 -10.73 -17.32 -11.69
CA LEU A 274 -9.40 -17.55 -11.16
C LEU A 274 -9.23 -19.05 -10.94
N ALA A 275 -8.13 -19.59 -11.44
CA ALA A 275 -7.72 -20.97 -11.19
C ALA A 275 -6.55 -20.97 -10.21
N LEU A 276 -6.68 -21.73 -9.13
CA LEU A 276 -5.60 -21.98 -8.19
C LEU A 276 -5.16 -23.44 -8.31
N VAL A 277 -3.87 -23.67 -8.54
CA VAL A 277 -3.27 -25.00 -8.56
C VAL A 277 -2.35 -25.12 -7.36
N LEU A 278 -2.56 -26.18 -6.58
CA LEU A 278 -1.80 -26.50 -5.39
C LEU A 278 -0.99 -27.77 -5.61
N ASP A 279 0.23 -27.77 -5.07
CA ASP A 279 0.99 -29.00 -4.90
C ASP A 279 0.59 -29.74 -3.60
N ALA A 280 1.23 -30.88 -3.35
CA ALA A 280 0.99 -31.69 -2.16
C ALA A 280 1.37 -30.98 -0.84
N ALA A 281 2.21 -29.94 -0.89
CA ALA A 281 2.60 -29.11 0.25
C ALA A 281 1.68 -27.89 0.44
N ALA A 282 0.58 -27.80 -0.33
CA ALA A 282 -0.34 -26.67 -0.38
C ALA A 282 0.30 -25.34 -0.82
N LEU A 283 1.42 -25.41 -1.56
CA LEU A 283 2.09 -24.27 -2.16
C LEU A 283 1.46 -23.94 -3.52
N CYS A 284 1.16 -22.66 -3.71
CA CYS A 284 0.44 -22.17 -4.88
C CYS A 284 1.36 -22.05 -6.09
N ALA A 285 1.13 -22.88 -7.11
CA ALA A 285 1.65 -22.64 -8.45
C ALA A 285 0.60 -21.83 -9.21
N ALA A 286 0.62 -20.50 -9.05
CA ALA A 286 -0.29 -19.64 -9.78
C ALA A 286 0.12 -19.56 -11.27
N ARG A 287 -0.33 -20.51 -12.09
CA ARG A 287 -0.47 -20.27 -13.54
C ARG A 287 -1.79 -19.58 -13.75
N GLY A 288 -1.82 -18.24 -13.63
CA GLY A 288 -2.98 -17.46 -14.08
C GLY A 288 -3.05 -17.44 -15.60
N SER A 289 -3.42 -18.57 -16.19
CA SER A 289 -3.96 -18.65 -17.55
C SER A 289 -5.46 -18.41 -17.45
N SER A 290 -5.94 -17.34 -18.08
CA SER A 290 -7.37 -17.12 -18.26
C SER A 290 -7.93 -18.27 -19.10
N LEU A 291 -8.49 -19.30 -18.47
CA LEU A 291 -9.35 -20.23 -19.17
C LEU A 291 -10.66 -19.49 -19.44
N ALA A 292 -10.78 -18.91 -20.63
CA ALA A 292 -12.09 -18.54 -21.16
C ALA A 292 -12.87 -19.84 -21.35
N MET A 293 -13.79 -20.15 -20.43
CA MET A 293 -14.79 -21.19 -20.70
C MET A 293 -15.55 -20.77 -21.97
N ARG A 294 -15.38 -21.52 -23.06
CA ARG A 294 -16.39 -21.52 -24.12
C ARG A 294 -17.69 -22.05 -23.49
N PRO A 295 -18.85 -21.42 -23.76
CA PRO A 295 -20.12 -22.01 -23.34
C PRO A 295 -20.19 -23.44 -23.88
N ARG A 296 -20.63 -24.39 -23.04
CA ARG A 296 -20.93 -25.75 -23.48
C ARG A 296 -21.83 -25.63 -24.70
N ALA A 297 -21.41 -26.20 -25.83
CA ALA A 297 -22.33 -26.43 -26.92
C ALA A 297 -23.45 -27.33 -26.36
N ASP A 298 -24.70 -26.91 -26.55
CA ASP A 298 -25.83 -27.77 -26.24
C ASP A 298 -25.66 -29.07 -27.03
N PRO A 299 -25.84 -30.24 -26.40
CA PRO A 299 -25.79 -31.50 -27.13
C PRO A 299 -26.89 -31.48 -28.22
N PRO A 300 -26.64 -32.07 -29.40
CA PRO A 300 -27.65 -32.15 -30.44
C PRO A 300 -28.89 -32.83 -29.87
N GLY A 301 -30.04 -32.17 -30.02
CA GLY A 301 -31.29 -32.60 -29.43
C GLY A 301 -31.72 -33.96 -29.98
N ASP A 302 -31.71 -34.97 -29.11
CA ASP A 302 -32.35 -36.26 -29.41
C ASP A 302 -33.86 -36.08 -29.43
N ALA A 303 -34.38 -35.94 -30.65
CA ALA A 303 -35.77 -36.10 -30.98
C ALA A 303 -36.17 -37.58 -30.85
N HIS A 304 -36.49 -38.04 -29.63
CA HIS A 304 -37.48 -39.08 -29.40
C HIS A 304 -37.63 -39.41 -27.90
N ARG A 305 -38.72 -38.95 -27.28
CA ARG A 305 -39.49 -39.75 -26.30
C ARG A 305 -40.90 -39.15 -26.09
N PRO A 306 -41.93 -40.00 -25.92
CA PRO A 306 -43.31 -39.60 -26.08
C PRO A 306 -43.88 -38.89 -24.85
N ARG A 307 -44.87 -38.03 -25.12
CA ARG A 307 -45.71 -37.36 -24.12
C ARG A 307 -46.53 -38.39 -23.33
N GLY A 308 -46.46 -38.30 -22.00
CA GLY A 308 -47.57 -38.69 -21.12
C GLY A 308 -47.20 -39.60 -19.95
N ALA A 309 -47.10 -39.02 -18.75
CA ALA A 309 -47.66 -39.60 -17.52
C ALA A 309 -47.80 -38.50 -16.46
N ARG A 310 -48.94 -38.53 -15.76
CA ARG A 310 -49.45 -37.46 -14.90
C ARG A 310 -48.73 -37.38 -13.55
N ARG A 311 -48.74 -36.15 -13.02
CA ARG A 311 -48.69 -35.69 -11.61
C ARG A 311 -48.74 -36.78 -10.52
N ARG A 312 -47.83 -36.64 -9.55
CA ARG A 312 -48.16 -36.79 -8.13
C ARG A 312 -47.68 -35.58 -7.35
N ALA A 313 -48.64 -34.92 -6.72
CA ALA A 313 -48.47 -33.94 -5.67
C ALA A 313 -48.57 -34.65 -4.31
N CYS A 314 -47.71 -34.28 -3.36
CA CYS A 314 -47.79 -34.42 -1.91
C CYS A 314 -46.76 -33.41 -1.38
N GLY A 315 -46.96 -32.46 -0.46
CA GLY A 315 -48.02 -32.00 0.44
C GLY A 315 -47.29 -31.08 1.44
N HIS A 316 -47.59 -29.77 1.52
CA HIS A 316 -48.13 -29.05 2.70
C HIS A 316 -47.62 -29.55 4.07
N GLY A 317 -47.09 -28.73 5.01
CA GLY A 317 -47.00 -27.27 5.23
C GLY A 317 -46.22 -27.03 6.56
N PRO A 318 -46.48 -26.01 7.40
CA PRO A 318 -46.89 -24.62 7.13
C PRO A 318 -46.09 -23.54 7.91
N ARG A 319 -46.20 -22.29 7.42
CA ARG A 319 -46.40 -20.99 8.12
C ARG A 319 -45.38 -20.45 9.15
N GLY A 320 -44.86 -19.27 8.81
CA GLY A 320 -44.57 -18.17 9.74
C GLY A 320 -44.43 -16.87 8.95
N GLY A 321 -45.48 -16.04 8.95
CA GLY A 321 -45.53 -14.78 8.20
C GLY A 321 -45.21 -13.58 9.07
N HIS A 322 -44.66 -12.53 8.46
CA HIS A 322 -45.01 -11.16 8.81
C HIS A 322 -45.09 -10.30 7.54
N ARG A 323 -46.26 -9.68 7.39
CA ARG A 323 -46.61 -8.72 6.34
C ARG A 323 -45.98 -7.36 6.64
N GLY A 324 -45.50 -6.69 5.61
CA GLY A 324 -45.39 -5.23 5.50
C GLY A 324 -45.62 -4.85 4.03
N GLN A 325 -46.78 -4.28 3.73
CA GLN A 325 -47.25 -3.94 2.39
C GLN A 325 -46.66 -2.61 1.85
N PRO A 326 -46.80 -2.34 0.54
CA PRO A 326 -46.06 -1.33 -0.20
C PRO A 326 -46.79 0.03 -0.31
N ARG A 327 -46.08 1.08 -0.73
CA ARG A 327 -46.69 2.30 -1.29
C ARG A 327 -46.17 2.55 -2.71
N LEU A 328 -47.14 2.81 -3.60
CA LEU A 328 -47.02 3.12 -5.01
C LEU A 328 -47.29 4.62 -5.25
N ALA A 329 -46.67 5.12 -6.32
CA ALA A 329 -47.15 6.12 -7.30
C ALA A 329 -46.88 7.63 -7.14
N GLY A 330 -46.44 8.23 -8.27
CA GLY A 330 -46.57 9.67 -8.64
C GLY A 330 -45.29 10.29 -9.23
N ARG A 331 -44.84 10.02 -10.48
CA ARG A 331 -45.23 10.55 -11.82
C ARG A 331 -44.74 11.99 -12.16
N ALA A 332 -44.27 12.13 -13.42
CA ALA A 332 -43.98 13.31 -14.26
C ALA A 332 -42.58 13.97 -14.11
N GLY A 333 -41.82 14.33 -15.15
CA GLY A 333 -42.03 14.31 -16.60
C GLY A 333 -40.74 14.69 -17.36
N LEU A 334 -40.62 14.17 -18.59
CA LEU A 334 -39.74 14.59 -19.70
C LEU A 334 -40.11 16.03 -20.16
N PRO A 335 -39.30 16.77 -20.99
CA PRO A 335 -38.71 16.25 -22.23
C PRO A 335 -37.33 16.77 -22.69
N LEU A 336 -36.89 16.05 -23.73
CA LEU A 336 -35.77 16.25 -24.65
C LEU A 336 -35.87 17.56 -25.44
N SER A 337 -34.71 18.19 -25.68
CA SER A 337 -34.33 18.94 -26.89
C SER A 337 -32.81 19.13 -26.77
N GLY A 338 -31.93 18.71 -27.69
CA GLY A 338 -31.90 19.05 -29.10
C GLY A 338 -30.69 19.98 -29.32
N GLY A 339 -29.62 19.49 -29.96
CA GLY A 339 -28.48 20.35 -30.34
C GLY A 339 -27.14 19.64 -30.50
N GLN A 340 -26.84 19.15 -31.71
CA GLN A 340 -25.45 19.04 -32.19
C GLN A 340 -24.83 20.45 -32.29
N PRO A 341 -23.49 20.59 -32.26
CA PRO A 341 -22.82 20.80 -33.55
C PRO A 341 -21.42 20.17 -33.70
N ARG A 342 -21.21 19.62 -34.90
CA ARG A 342 -20.07 19.78 -35.82
C ARG A 342 -18.63 19.70 -35.30
N ALA A 343 -17.93 18.70 -35.83
CA ALA A 343 -16.47 18.67 -35.98
C ALA A 343 -15.94 19.77 -36.93
N PRO A 344 -14.66 20.18 -36.80
CA PRO A 344 -13.87 20.72 -37.89
C PRO A 344 -12.71 19.77 -38.31
N PRO A 345 -12.09 20.01 -39.49
CA PRO A 345 -11.56 18.96 -40.35
C PRO A 345 -10.05 18.70 -40.21
N ARG A 346 -9.64 17.56 -40.76
CA ARG A 346 -8.26 17.24 -41.13
C ARG A 346 -7.77 18.18 -42.24
N GLY A 347 -6.55 18.72 -42.10
CA GLY A 347 -5.86 19.46 -43.15
C GLY A 347 -4.40 19.77 -42.80
N ARG A 348 -3.50 18.98 -43.40
CA ARG A 348 -2.06 19.17 -43.71
C ARG A 348 -1.37 20.47 -43.22
N PHE A 349 -0.32 20.33 -42.40
CA PHE A 349 1.10 20.33 -42.81
C PHE A 349 1.93 19.57 -41.76
#